data_AF-A0A1G6NCN9-F1
#
_entry.id   AF-A0A1G6NCN9-F1
#
_cell.length_a   1.000
_cell.length_b   1.000
_cell.length_c   1.000
_cell.angle_alpha   90.00
_cell.angle_beta   90.00
_cell.angle_gamma   90.00
#
_symmetry.space_group_name_H-M   'P 1'
#
loop_
_entity.id
_entity.type
_entity.pdbx_description
1 polymer ?
#
loop_
_entity_poly.entity_id
_entity_poly.type
_entity_poly.pdbx_seq_one_letter_code
_entity_poly.pdbx_strand_id
1 'polypeptide(L)'
;MAGMTPLGAVARGMLAGAAGTLAMDALLYLRYRRGGGEERFAPWESAASVQDWKDAPAPAQVGRRVVEGLFQRELDPRWARTANNATHWATGVLAGAQYGLVVGSVARPRIGYGVPLGAGLWGTGYAVLPAAGLYRPITSYDRATLAKDLGAHLLYGLTTAAAFAALGPARCRARRAG
;
A
#
# COMPACT_ATOMS: atom_id res chain seq x y z
N MET A 1 25.29 20.55 5.79
CA MET A 1 24.07 19.70 5.87
C MET A 1 24.43 18.36 5.25
N ALA A 2 24.54 17.29 6.03
CA ALA A 2 24.72 15.96 5.43
C ALA A 2 23.43 15.62 4.67
N GLY A 3 23.56 15.38 3.35
CA GLY A 3 22.46 14.95 2.51
C GLY A 3 21.90 13.60 2.99
N MET A 4 20.64 13.32 2.67
CA MET A 4 20.05 12.00 2.92
C MET A 4 20.84 10.94 2.15
N THR A 5 21.35 9.91 2.83
CA THR A 5 21.98 8.77 2.14
C THR A 5 20.91 7.92 1.45
N PRO A 6 21.25 7.15 0.40
CA PRO A 6 20.30 6.25 -0.26
C PRO A 6 19.64 5.28 0.73
N LEU A 7 20.42 4.70 1.66
CA LEU A 7 19.89 3.80 2.68
C LEU A 7 18.93 4.52 3.64
N GLY A 8 19.26 5.75 4.06
CA GLY A 8 18.36 6.58 4.87
C GLY A 8 17.07 6.95 4.14
N ALA A 9 17.13 7.14 2.82
CA ALA A 9 15.97 7.41 1.98
C ALA A 9 15.07 6.18 1.86
N VAL A 10 15.64 5.00 1.66
CA VAL A 10 14.90 3.73 1.64
C VAL A 10 14.22 3.47 2.98
N ALA A 11 14.94 3.58 4.11
CA ALA A 11 14.38 3.34 5.44
C ALA A 11 13.22 4.31 5.77
N ARG A 12 13.39 5.61 5.47
CA ARG A 12 12.31 6.59 5.59
C ARG A 12 11.14 6.28 4.67
N GLY A 13 11.42 5.84 3.45
CA GLY A 13 10.44 5.40 2.47
C GLY A 13 9.60 4.23 2.99
N MET A 14 10.23 3.22 3.56
CA MET A 14 9.55 2.05 4.16
C MET A 14 8.59 2.46 5.27
N LEU A 15 9.03 3.31 6.21
CA LEU A 15 8.19 3.82 7.30
C LEU A 15 7.03 4.65 6.76
N ALA A 16 7.29 5.48 5.76
CA ALA A 16 6.27 6.27 5.11
C ALA A 16 5.23 5.42 4.36
N GLY A 17 5.67 4.36 3.66
CA GLY A 17 4.79 3.41 2.99
C GLY A 17 3.90 2.67 3.99
N ALA A 18 4.44 2.25 5.13
CA ALA A 18 3.65 1.66 6.21
C ALA A 18 2.58 2.63 6.76
N ALA A 19 2.92 3.92 6.92
CA ALA A 19 1.95 4.94 7.29
C ALA A 19 0.86 5.14 6.22
N GLY A 20 1.24 5.07 4.93
CA GLY A 20 0.31 5.07 3.81
C GLY A 20 -0.66 3.90 3.84
N THR A 21 -0.16 2.69 4.10
CA THR A 21 -0.96 1.46 4.25
C THR A 21 -1.99 1.63 5.36
N LEU A 22 -1.55 2.02 6.56
CA LEU A 22 -2.45 2.28 7.69
C LEU A 22 -3.57 3.30 7.38
N ALA A 23 -3.24 4.37 6.65
CA ALA A 23 -4.25 5.38 6.29
C ALA A 23 -5.27 4.86 5.28
N MET A 24 -4.82 4.06 4.31
CA MET A 24 -5.70 3.37 3.37
C MET A 24 -6.59 2.37 4.10
N ASP A 25 -6.03 1.57 5.00
CA ASP A 25 -6.75 0.57 5.78
C ASP A 25 -7.79 1.22 6.70
N ALA A 26 -7.47 2.34 7.34
CA ALA A 26 -8.44 3.11 8.12
C ALA A 26 -9.63 3.60 7.27
N LEU A 27 -9.37 4.08 6.04
CA LEU A 27 -10.42 4.49 5.10
C LEU A 27 -11.28 3.30 4.66
N LEU A 28 -10.65 2.18 4.32
CA LEU A 28 -11.34 0.95 3.89
C LEU A 28 -12.16 0.37 5.04
N TYR A 29 -11.63 0.37 6.26
CA TYR A 29 -12.36 -0.05 7.46
C TYR A 29 -13.57 0.84 7.72
N LEU A 30 -13.42 2.17 7.60
CA LEU A 30 -14.54 3.09 7.74
C LEU A 30 -15.65 2.80 6.71
N ARG A 31 -15.28 2.49 5.46
CA ARG A 31 -16.23 2.10 4.41
C ARG A 31 -16.89 0.76 4.72
N TYR A 32 -16.13 -0.23 5.20
CA TYR A 32 -16.62 -1.52 5.65
C TYR A 32 -17.67 -1.36 6.77
N ARG A 33 -17.36 -0.60 7.83
CA ARG A 33 -18.28 -0.32 8.94
C ARG A 33 -19.54 0.40 8.49
N ARG A 34 -19.42 1.40 7.59
CA ARG A 34 -20.59 2.10 7.00
C ARG A 34 -21.44 1.18 6.12
N GLY A 35 -20.84 0.14 5.55
CA GLY A 35 -21.53 -0.89 4.77
C GLY A 35 -22.16 -2.00 5.61
N GLY A 36 -22.21 -1.87 6.94
CA GLY A 36 -22.78 -2.88 7.85
C GLY A 36 -21.78 -3.90 8.37
N GLY A 37 -20.48 -3.71 8.15
CA GLY A 37 -19.45 -4.57 8.71
C GLY A 37 -19.44 -4.58 10.24
N GLU A 38 -19.43 -5.77 10.85
CA GLU A 38 -19.57 -5.92 12.30
C GLU A 38 -18.21 -6.14 13.01
N GLU A 39 -17.19 -6.56 12.27
CA GLU A 39 -15.87 -6.89 12.84
C GLU A 39 -15.14 -5.65 13.40
N ARG A 40 -14.41 -5.85 14.50
CA ARG A 40 -13.53 -4.82 15.08
C ARG A 40 -12.28 -4.64 14.22
N PHE A 41 -11.63 -3.47 14.31
CA PHE A 41 -10.51 -3.13 13.42
C PHE A 41 -9.37 -4.15 13.42
N ALA A 42 -8.86 -4.54 14.60
CA ALA A 42 -7.70 -5.45 14.68
C ALA A 42 -7.93 -6.85 14.03
N PRO A 43 -9.04 -7.57 14.30
CA PRO A 43 -9.28 -8.84 13.62
C PRO A 43 -9.58 -8.66 12.13
N TRP A 44 -10.26 -7.58 11.73
CA TRP A 44 -10.50 -7.24 10.32
C TRP A 44 -9.18 -6.99 9.55
N GLU A 45 -8.33 -6.12 10.09
CA GLU A 45 -7.04 -5.73 9.51
C GLU A 45 -6.10 -6.94 9.38
N SER A 46 -6.07 -7.77 10.41
CA SER A 46 -5.23 -8.97 10.41
C SER A 46 -5.84 -10.15 9.64
N ALA A 47 -6.99 -9.97 8.99
CA ALA A 47 -7.73 -11.01 8.28
C ALA A 47 -7.96 -12.26 9.14
N ALA A 48 -8.38 -12.07 10.41
CA ALA A 48 -8.52 -13.16 11.38
C ALA A 48 -9.55 -14.23 10.96
N SER A 49 -10.54 -13.84 10.17
CA SER A 49 -11.57 -14.73 9.61
C SER A 49 -11.08 -15.61 8.45
N VAL A 50 -9.91 -15.31 7.85
CA VAL A 50 -9.37 -16.09 6.73
C VAL A 50 -8.72 -17.36 7.25
N GLN A 51 -9.35 -18.50 6.97
CA GLN A 51 -8.89 -19.83 7.38
C GLN A 51 -8.58 -20.76 6.20
N ASP A 52 -9.01 -20.38 4.99
CA ASP A 52 -8.89 -21.19 3.79
C ASP A 52 -8.58 -20.31 2.57
N TRP A 53 -7.98 -20.91 1.54
CA TRP A 53 -7.70 -20.25 0.27
C TRP A 53 -8.95 -19.84 -0.50
N LYS A 54 -10.08 -20.55 -0.37
CA LYS A 54 -11.32 -20.19 -1.09
C LYS A 54 -11.87 -18.81 -0.71
N ASP A 55 -11.67 -18.43 0.55
CA ASP A 55 -12.16 -17.16 1.12
C ASP A 55 -11.03 -16.11 1.20
N ALA A 56 -9.84 -16.44 0.69
CA ALA A 56 -8.65 -15.64 0.87
C ALA A 56 -8.63 -14.42 -0.08
N PRO A 57 -8.38 -13.20 0.43
CA PRO A 57 -8.29 -11.99 -0.38
C PRO A 57 -7.15 -12.02 -1.40
N ALA A 58 -7.19 -11.09 -2.36
CA ALA A 58 -6.19 -11.01 -3.43
C ALA A 58 -4.73 -10.99 -2.94
N PRO A 59 -4.34 -10.25 -1.88
CA PRO A 59 -2.97 -10.32 -1.34
C PRO A 59 -2.55 -11.74 -0.95
N ALA A 60 -3.42 -12.49 -0.27
CA ALA A 60 -3.15 -13.88 0.13
C ALA A 60 -2.88 -14.77 -1.09
N GLN A 61 -3.70 -14.63 -2.12
CA GLN A 61 -3.58 -15.39 -3.36
C GLN A 61 -2.33 -15.04 -4.15
N VAL A 62 -1.91 -13.76 -4.14
CA VAL A 62 -0.63 -13.35 -4.74
C VAL A 62 0.52 -14.01 -3.98
N GLY A 63 0.54 -13.90 -2.65
CA GLY A 63 1.57 -14.54 -1.82
C GLY A 63 1.66 -16.04 -2.03
N ARG A 64 0.51 -16.72 -2.06
CA ARG A 64 0.40 -18.15 -2.38
C ARG A 64 1.04 -18.46 -3.74
N ARG A 65 0.59 -17.80 -4.82
CA ARG A 65 1.09 -18.09 -6.18
C ARG A 65 2.59 -17.84 -6.32
N VAL A 66 3.13 -16.82 -5.65
CA VAL A 66 4.58 -16.56 -5.66
C VAL A 66 5.33 -17.73 -5.02
N VAL A 67 4.91 -18.19 -3.84
CA VAL A 67 5.62 -19.27 -3.14
C VAL A 67 5.41 -20.61 -3.85
N GLU A 68 4.18 -20.96 -4.22
CA GLU A 68 3.91 -22.21 -4.94
C GLU A 68 4.63 -22.23 -6.30
N GLY A 69 4.67 -21.09 -7.01
CA GLY A 69 5.37 -20.96 -8.29
C GLY A 69 6.89 -20.99 -8.19
N LEU A 70 7.49 -20.41 -7.13
CA LEU A 70 8.95 -20.41 -6.98
C LEU A 70 9.48 -21.71 -6.37
N PHE A 71 8.77 -22.27 -5.39
CA PHE A 71 9.21 -23.43 -4.64
C PHE A 71 8.58 -24.75 -5.11
N GLN A 72 7.62 -24.69 -6.04
CA GLN A 72 6.94 -25.86 -6.62
C GLN A 72 6.32 -26.75 -5.54
N ARG A 73 5.71 -26.13 -4.52
CA ARG A 73 5.06 -26.80 -3.38
C ARG A 73 3.75 -26.13 -3.07
N GLU A 74 2.69 -26.92 -2.87
CA GLU A 74 1.40 -26.41 -2.41
C GLU A 74 1.51 -25.89 -0.97
N LEU A 75 0.90 -24.74 -0.70
CA LEU A 75 0.79 -24.23 0.67
C LEU A 75 -0.45 -24.74 1.37
N ASP A 76 -0.25 -25.22 2.59
CA ASP A 76 -1.32 -25.53 3.53
C ASP A 76 -2.23 -24.29 3.78
N PRO A 77 -3.56 -24.44 3.73
CA PRO A 77 -4.54 -23.38 4.00
C PRO A 77 -4.30 -22.57 5.27
N ARG A 78 -3.67 -23.15 6.31
CA ARG A 78 -3.30 -22.44 7.54
C ARG A 78 -2.43 -21.20 7.31
N TRP A 79 -1.73 -21.15 6.17
CA TRP A 79 -0.88 -20.02 5.80
C TRP A 79 -1.63 -18.88 5.10
N ALA A 80 -2.92 -19.03 4.78
CA ALA A 80 -3.68 -18.02 4.04
C ALA A 80 -3.69 -16.64 4.72
N ARG A 81 -3.93 -16.61 6.04
CA ARG A 81 -3.86 -15.38 6.83
C ARG A 81 -2.45 -14.76 6.82
N THR A 82 -1.42 -15.58 6.99
CA THR A 82 -0.04 -15.11 6.98
C THR A 82 0.35 -14.55 5.61
N ALA A 83 0.01 -15.25 4.54
CA ALA A 83 0.22 -14.79 3.17
C ALA A 83 -0.52 -13.47 2.90
N ASN A 84 -1.76 -13.33 3.38
CA ASN A 84 -2.51 -12.08 3.27
C ASN A 84 -1.75 -10.90 3.88
N ASN A 85 -1.41 -11.01 5.17
CA ASN A 85 -0.76 -9.93 5.91
C ASN A 85 0.63 -9.65 5.34
N ALA A 86 1.43 -10.69 5.08
CA ALA A 86 2.77 -10.52 4.55
C ALA A 86 2.74 -9.80 3.20
N THR A 87 1.90 -10.23 2.26
CA THR A 87 1.81 -9.58 0.95
C THR A 87 1.22 -8.18 1.04
N HIS A 88 0.13 -7.97 1.78
CA HIS A 88 -0.49 -6.66 1.98
C HIS A 88 0.51 -5.62 2.50
N TRP A 89 1.18 -5.93 3.61
CA TRP A 89 2.15 -5.03 4.22
C TRP A 89 3.43 -4.89 3.39
N ALA A 90 3.93 -5.97 2.80
CA ALA A 90 5.12 -5.90 1.96
C ALA A 90 4.90 -5.01 0.74
N THR A 91 3.74 -5.07 0.09
CA THR A 91 3.43 -4.22 -1.08
C THR A 91 3.52 -2.74 -0.72
N GLY A 92 2.88 -2.31 0.38
CA GLY A 92 2.95 -0.92 0.83
C GLY A 92 4.36 -0.49 1.26
N VAL A 93 5.04 -1.30 2.06
CA VAL A 93 6.40 -0.99 2.53
C VAL A 93 7.39 -0.90 1.37
N LEU A 94 7.33 -1.81 0.41
CA LEU A 94 8.22 -1.82 -0.77
C LEU A 94 7.93 -0.64 -1.70
N ALA A 95 6.66 -0.30 -1.93
CA ALA A 95 6.31 0.88 -2.70
C ALA A 95 6.80 2.17 -2.02
N GLY A 96 6.70 2.24 -0.69
CA GLY A 96 7.29 3.32 0.10
C GLY A 96 8.82 3.39 -0.03
N ALA A 97 9.51 2.25 0.01
CA ALA A 97 10.96 2.16 -0.19
C ALA A 97 11.39 2.72 -1.56
N GLN A 98 10.70 2.30 -2.63
CA GLN A 98 10.91 2.80 -3.99
C GLN A 98 10.65 4.30 -4.08
N TYR A 99 9.55 4.78 -3.48
CA TYR A 99 9.26 6.19 -3.40
C TYR A 99 10.37 6.98 -2.70
N GLY A 100 10.85 6.48 -1.55
CA GLY A 100 11.94 7.10 -0.80
C GLY A 100 13.23 7.19 -1.60
N LEU A 101 13.61 6.13 -2.32
CA LEU A 101 14.78 6.13 -3.20
C LEU A 101 14.69 7.19 -4.30
N VAL A 102 13.55 7.27 -4.99
CA VAL A 102 13.32 8.22 -6.09
C VAL A 102 13.22 9.65 -5.56
N VAL A 103 12.31 9.91 -4.62
CA VAL A 103 11.99 11.26 -4.14
C VAL A 103 13.06 11.82 -3.20
N GLY A 104 13.78 10.96 -2.48
CA GLY A 104 14.96 11.33 -1.70
C GLY A 104 16.10 11.88 -2.55
N SER A 105 16.12 11.58 -3.85
CA SER A 105 17.10 12.08 -4.82
C SER A 105 16.71 13.44 -5.45
N VAL A 106 15.52 13.97 -5.13
CA VAL A 106 15.01 15.23 -5.67
C VAL A 106 15.31 16.39 -4.72
N ALA A 107 15.80 17.52 -5.24
CA ALA A 107 16.16 18.69 -4.43
C ALA A 107 14.99 19.29 -3.62
N ARG A 108 13.75 19.15 -4.12
CA ARG A 108 12.54 19.70 -3.51
C ARG A 108 11.40 18.68 -3.55
N PRO A 109 11.39 17.68 -2.64
CA PRO A 109 10.29 16.73 -2.55
C PRO A 109 8.98 17.47 -2.25
N ARG A 110 7.89 17.06 -2.92
CA ARG A 110 6.55 17.64 -2.77
C ARG A 110 5.57 16.56 -2.38
N ILE A 111 4.63 16.87 -1.49
CA ILE A 111 3.56 15.95 -1.09
C ILE A 111 2.75 15.51 -2.32
N GLY A 112 2.59 16.38 -3.32
CA GLY A 112 1.91 16.05 -4.58
C GLY A 112 2.53 14.89 -5.37
N TYR A 113 3.79 14.50 -5.11
CA TYR A 113 4.40 13.30 -5.70
C TYR A 113 3.77 11.99 -5.17
N GLY A 114 2.97 12.06 -4.11
CA GLY A 114 2.13 10.95 -3.67
C GLY A 114 1.02 10.58 -4.66
N VAL A 115 0.55 11.53 -5.48
CA VAL A 115 -0.48 11.27 -6.50
C VAL A 115 -0.03 10.22 -7.53
N PRO A 116 1.13 10.40 -8.23
CA PRO A 116 1.60 9.38 -9.16
C PRO A 116 1.97 8.06 -8.47
N LEU A 117 2.42 8.07 -7.21
CA LEU A 117 2.64 6.83 -6.45
C LEU A 117 1.33 6.04 -6.28
N GLY A 118 0.29 6.70 -5.76
CA GLY A 118 -1.01 6.08 -5.54
C GLY A 118 -1.68 5.62 -6.84
N ALA A 119 -1.75 6.51 -7.83
CA ALA A 119 -2.33 6.19 -9.13
C ALA A 119 -1.55 5.07 -9.86
N GLY A 120 -0.23 5.04 -9.70
CA GLY A 120 0.63 3.98 -10.23
C GLY A 120 0.30 2.62 -9.62
N LEU A 121 0.22 2.51 -8.30
CA LEU A 121 -0.15 1.26 -7.62
C LEU A 121 -1.55 0.77 -8.03
N TRP A 122 -2.52 1.69 -8.07
CA TRP A 122 -3.87 1.39 -8.56
C TRP A 122 -3.83 0.84 -9.98
N GLY A 123 -3.16 1.54 -10.90
CA GLY A 123 -3.04 1.14 -12.30
C GLY A 123 -2.33 -0.20 -12.48
N THR A 124 -1.23 -0.44 -11.74
CA THR A 124 -0.52 -1.73 -11.75
C THR A 124 -1.42 -2.86 -11.25
N GLY A 125 -2.25 -2.63 -10.23
CA GLY A 125 -3.24 -3.59 -9.77
C GLY A 125 -4.17 -4.05 -10.90
N TYR A 126 -4.77 -3.11 -11.65
CA TYR A 126 -5.64 -3.44 -12.78
C TYR A 126 -4.91 -3.94 -14.03
N ALA A 127 -3.60 -3.72 -14.14
CA ALA A 127 -2.80 -4.29 -15.23
C ALA A 127 -2.40 -5.75 -14.97
N VAL A 128 -2.12 -6.11 -13.71
CA VAL A 128 -1.53 -7.41 -13.35
C VAL A 128 -2.58 -8.38 -12.81
N LEU A 129 -3.44 -7.93 -11.88
CA LEU A 129 -4.34 -8.83 -11.15
C LEU A 129 -5.44 -9.47 -12.02
N PRO A 130 -5.94 -8.84 -13.11
CA PRO A 130 -6.84 -9.52 -14.03
C PRO A 130 -6.18 -10.68 -14.78
N ALA A 131 -4.93 -10.52 -15.22
CA ALA A 131 -4.18 -11.60 -15.85
C ALA A 131 -3.92 -12.78 -14.90
N ALA A 132 -3.85 -12.51 -13.60
CA ALA A 132 -3.76 -13.52 -12.53
C ALA A 132 -5.13 -14.11 -12.11
N GLY A 133 -6.23 -13.70 -12.74
CA GLY A 133 -7.58 -14.15 -12.41
C GLY A 133 -8.08 -13.70 -11.03
N LEU A 134 -7.46 -12.66 -10.45
CA LEU A 134 -7.82 -12.13 -9.13
C LEU A 134 -8.80 -10.97 -9.20
N TYR A 135 -8.71 -10.15 -10.24
CA TYR A 135 -9.62 -9.05 -10.52
C TYR A 135 -10.39 -9.33 -11.81
N ARG A 136 -11.53 -8.67 -11.98
CA ARG A 136 -12.15 -8.55 -13.31
C ARG A 136 -11.35 -7.53 -14.14
N PRO A 137 -11.46 -7.54 -15.48
CA PRO A 137 -10.92 -6.46 -16.29
C PRO A 137 -11.46 -5.09 -15.83
N ILE A 138 -10.65 -4.04 -15.92
CA ILE A 138 -11.02 -2.70 -15.43
C ILE A 138 -12.32 -2.18 -16.04
N THR A 139 -12.62 -2.56 -17.28
CA THR A 139 -13.85 -2.21 -18.02
C THR A 139 -15.12 -2.85 -17.47
N SER A 140 -14.99 -3.84 -16.57
CA SER A 140 -16.12 -4.55 -15.95
C SER A 140 -16.63 -3.88 -14.66
N TYR A 141 -15.94 -2.86 -14.17
CA TYR A 141 -16.34 -2.13 -12.96
C TYR A 141 -17.03 -0.81 -13.33
N ASP A 142 -18.01 -0.41 -12.52
CA ASP A 142 -18.62 0.91 -12.66
C ASP A 142 -17.66 2.03 -12.20
N ARG A 143 -17.93 3.25 -12.66
CA ARG A 143 -17.07 4.41 -12.39
C ARG A 143 -16.97 4.74 -10.90
N ALA A 144 -18.03 4.50 -10.11
CA ALA A 144 -18.03 4.81 -8.68
C ALA A 144 -17.15 3.82 -7.91
N THR A 145 -17.16 2.54 -8.30
CA THR A 145 -16.23 1.53 -7.75
C THR A 145 -14.79 1.90 -8.04
N LEU A 146 -14.46 2.22 -9.31
CA LEU A 146 -13.12 2.62 -9.70
C LEU A 146 -12.67 3.92 -9.00
N ALA A 147 -13.56 4.91 -8.86
CA ALA A 147 -13.25 6.17 -8.18
C ALA A 147 -13.00 5.97 -6.67
N LYS A 148 -13.78 5.12 -6.00
CA LYS A 148 -13.58 4.78 -4.59
C LYS A 148 -12.23 4.10 -4.37
N ASP A 149 -11.88 3.17 -5.24
CA ASP A 149 -10.64 2.41 -5.18
C ASP A 149 -9.41 3.29 -5.49
N LEU A 150 -9.47 4.07 -6.58
CA LEU A 150 -8.45 5.07 -6.88
C LEU A 150 -8.28 6.07 -5.73
N GLY A 151 -9.38 6.53 -5.13
CA GLY A 151 -9.33 7.44 -3.98
C GLY A 151 -8.60 6.86 -2.77
N ALA A 152 -8.73 5.56 -2.52
CA ALA A 152 -8.00 4.88 -1.45
C ALA A 152 -6.49 4.82 -1.75
N HIS A 153 -6.12 4.52 -2.99
CA HIS A 153 -4.72 4.52 -3.42
C HIS A 153 -4.09 5.91 -3.44
N LEU A 154 -4.85 6.94 -3.81
CA LEU A 154 -4.40 8.34 -3.72
C LEU A 154 -4.15 8.74 -2.27
N LEU A 155 -5.02 8.32 -1.33
CA LEU A 155 -4.79 8.53 0.11
C LEU A 155 -3.52 7.83 0.58
N TYR A 156 -3.30 6.57 0.19
CA TYR A 156 -2.05 5.85 0.46
C TYR A 156 -0.83 6.67 -0.01
N GLY A 157 -0.86 7.12 -1.27
CA GLY A 157 0.28 7.80 -1.88
C GLY A 157 0.56 9.17 -1.27
N LEU A 158 -0.49 9.98 -1.04
CA LEU A 158 -0.36 11.29 -0.39
C LEU A 158 0.13 11.17 1.06
N THR A 159 -0.38 10.19 1.80
CA THR A 159 0.06 9.94 3.19
C THR A 159 1.51 9.49 3.21
N THR A 160 1.91 8.60 2.30
CA THR A 160 3.32 8.19 2.14
C THR A 160 4.20 9.42 1.86
N ALA A 161 3.81 10.27 0.93
CA ALA A 161 4.59 11.47 0.60
C ALA A 161 4.69 12.46 1.78
N ALA A 162 3.61 12.65 2.53
CA ALA A 162 3.56 13.50 3.71
C ALA A 162 4.42 12.95 4.86
N ALA A 163 4.29 11.67 5.16
CA ALA A 163 5.08 10.99 6.18
C ALA A 163 6.58 11.01 5.84
N PHE A 164 6.94 10.75 4.58
CA PHE A 164 8.32 10.84 4.13
C PHE A 164 8.91 12.25 4.32
N ALA A 165 8.12 13.30 4.00
CA ALA A 165 8.53 14.68 4.21
C ALA A 165 8.70 15.02 5.70
N ALA A 166 7.81 14.51 6.57
CA ALA A 166 7.87 14.71 8.01
C ALA A 166 9.03 13.99 8.69
N LEU A 167 9.43 12.83 8.18
CA LEU A 167 10.61 12.06 8.64
C LEU A 167 11.95 12.65 8.14
N GLY A 168 11.89 13.63 7.22
CA GLY A 168 13.05 14.37 6.74
C GLY A 168 13.59 15.36 7.80
N PRO A 169 14.84 15.82 7.66
CA PRO A 169 15.37 16.85 8.55
C PRO A 169 14.46 18.09 8.53
N ALA A 170 14.15 18.62 9.71
CA ALA A 170 13.40 19.86 9.84
C ALA A 170 14.07 20.91 8.95
N ARG A 171 13.37 21.37 7.91
CA ARG A 171 13.80 22.57 7.20
C ARG A 171 13.77 23.67 8.24
N CYS A 172 14.92 24.24 8.61
CA CYS A 172 14.97 25.50 9.35
C CYS A 172 14.04 26.47 8.62
N ARG A 173 12.87 26.71 9.20
CA ARG A 173 11.87 27.66 8.72
C ARG A 173 12.36 29.04 9.14
N ALA A 174 13.49 29.46 8.59
CA ALA A 174 14.11 30.73 8.90
C ALA A 174 14.71 31.32 7.62
N ARG A 175 13.82 31.80 6.74
CA ARG A 175 14.10 33.01 5.98
C ARG A 175 12.81 33.61 5.45
N ARG A 176 12.66 34.91 5.72
CA ARG A 176 11.71 35.90 5.20
C ARG A 176 10.47 36.17 6.07
N ALA A 177 10.72 36.76 7.23
CA ALA A 177 9.98 37.95 7.64
C ALA A 177 11.00 39.09 7.71
N GLY A 178 10.67 40.22 7.07
CA GLY A 178 11.39 41.50 7.15
C GLY A 178 12.76 41.52 6.53
#